data_AF-A0A941X514-F1
#
_entry.id   AF-A0A941X514-F1
#
_cell.length_a   1.000
_cell.length_b   1.000
_cell.length_c   1.000
_cell.angle_alpha   90.00
_cell.angle_beta   90.00
_cell.angle_gamma   90.00
#
_symmetry.space_group_name_H-M   'P 1'
#
loop_
_entity.id
_entity.type
_entity.pdbx_description
1 polymer ?
#
loop_
_entity_poly.entity_id
_entity_poly.type
_entity_poly.pdbx_seq_one_letter_code
_entity_poly.pdbx_strand_id
1 'polypeptide(L)'
;MRPRTDKIEISGNLLTGVFHIYIFKQANTYIAYCPSIDLAVSGNSIRNAEESFQESVSIHLDYQIKNKVLLKDLKKHKWKVRYLIKNKKSR
;
A
#
# COMPACT_ATOMS: atom_id res chain seq x y z
N MET A 1 -3.93 7.76 -22.49
CA MET A 1 -4.85 6.89 -21.72
C MET A 1 -5.01 7.50 -20.33
N ARG A 2 -6.22 7.63 -19.78
CA ARG A 2 -6.39 8.14 -18.41
C ARG A 2 -6.05 7.02 -17.41
N PRO A 3 -5.24 7.26 -16.36
CA PRO A 3 -5.02 6.28 -15.31
C PRO A 3 -6.34 5.91 -14.64
N ARG A 4 -6.57 4.61 -14.43
CA ARG A 4 -7.67 4.14 -13.58
C ARG A 4 -7.23 4.28 -12.13
N THR A 5 -8.05 4.93 -11.31
CA THR A 5 -7.81 4.98 -9.87
C THR A 5 -8.65 3.90 -9.20
N ASP A 6 -7.99 2.96 -8.53
CA ASP A 6 -8.63 1.92 -7.75
C ASP A 6 -8.25 2.02 -6.27
N LYS A 7 -9.08 1.41 -5.42
CA LYS A 7 -8.85 1.29 -3.99
C LYS A 7 -8.59 -0.18 -3.68
N ILE A 8 -7.42 -0.48 -3.12
CA ILE A 8 -7.07 -1.82 -2.64
C ILE A 8 -7.01 -1.79 -1.12
N GLU A 9 -7.70 -2.75 -0.50
CA GLU A 9 -7.64 -3.00 0.94
C GLU A 9 -6.78 -4.23 1.19
N ILE A 10 -5.84 -4.11 2.12
CA ILE A 10 -4.93 -5.18 2.53
C ILE A 10 -5.09 -5.32 4.05
N SER A 11 -5.40 -6.54 4.48
CA SER A 11 -5.58 -6.88 5.89
C SER A 11 -4.61 -7.99 6.26
N GLY A 12 -3.64 -7.66 7.11
CA GLY A 12 -2.78 -8.61 7.81
C GLY A 12 -3.12 -8.66 9.30
N ASN A 13 -2.52 -9.62 10.02
CA ASN A 13 -2.79 -9.81 11.46
C ASN A 13 -2.48 -8.58 12.32
N LEU A 14 -1.54 -7.73 11.88
CA LEU A 14 -1.08 -6.55 12.65
C LEU A 14 -1.53 -5.22 12.04
N LEU A 15 -1.86 -5.19 10.75
CA LEU A 15 -2.10 -3.96 9.99
C LEU A 15 -3.21 -4.15 8.98
N THR A 16 -4.11 -3.19 8.90
CA THR A 16 -5.02 -3.02 7.77
C THR A 16 -4.71 -1.69 7.10
N GLY A 17 -4.55 -1.72 5.78
CA GLY A 17 -4.21 -0.57 4.96
C GLY A 17 -5.14 -0.45 3.76
N VAL A 18 -5.53 0.78 3.45
CA VAL A 18 -6.27 1.14 2.24
C VAL A 18 -5.35 1.97 1.37
N PHE A 19 -5.15 1.54 0.13
CA PHE A 19 -4.24 2.17 -0.82
C PHE A 19 -5.01 2.62 -2.07
N HIS A 20 -4.81 3.89 -2.44
CA HIS A 20 -5.20 4.39 -3.74
C HIS A 20 -4.09 4.09 -4.74
N ILE A 21 -4.45 3.39 -5.82
CA ILE A 21 -3.52 3.00 -6.86
C ILE A 21 -3.93 3.59 -8.20
N TYR A 22 -2.94 3.90 -9.02
CA TYR A 22 -3.10 4.29 -10.41
C TYR A 22 -2.68 3.13 -11.29
N ILE A 23 -3.61 2.63 -12.11
CA ILE A 23 -3.33 1.60 -13.11
C ILE A 23 -3.35 2.23 -14.49
N PHE A 24 -2.27 2.04 -15.24
CA PHE A 24 -2.18 2.52 -16.62
C PHE A 24 -1.36 1.56 -17.48
N LYS A 25 -1.62 1.55 -18.78
CA LYS A 25 -0.89 0.74 -19.75
C LYS A 25 0.32 1.51 -20.23
N GLN A 26 1.48 0.87 -20.21
CA GLN A 26 2.73 1.37 -20.78
C GLN A 26 3.29 0.31 -21.73
N ALA A 27 3.39 0.62 -23.02
CA ALA A 27 3.70 -0.36 -24.07
C ALA A 27 2.79 -1.61 -24.00
N ASN A 28 3.35 -2.79 -23.72
CA ASN A 28 2.63 -4.06 -23.63
C ASN A 28 2.36 -4.54 -22.19
N THR A 29 2.61 -3.70 -21.18
CA THR A 29 2.41 -4.03 -19.76
C THR A 29 1.47 -3.05 -19.07
N TYR A 30 0.83 -3.50 -17.99
CA TYR A 30 0.05 -2.67 -17.10
C TYR A 30 0.88 -2.35 -15.87
N ILE A 31 0.97 -1.07 -15.53
CA ILE A 31 1.67 -0.58 -14.35
C ILE A 31 0.63 -0.23 -13.30
N ALA A 32 0.77 -0.78 -12.09
CA ALA A 32 0.03 -0.36 -10.91
C ALA A 32 0.98 0.42 -10.00
N TYR A 33 0.64 1.69 -9.72
CA TYR A 33 1.47 2.61 -8.94
C TYR A 33 0.69 3.18 -7.75
N CYS A 34 1.29 3.14 -6.56
CA CYS A 34 0.76 3.78 -5.36
C CYS A 34 1.70 4.92 -4.91
N PRO A 35 1.32 6.20 -5.11
CA PRO A 35 2.16 7.31 -4.71
C PRO A 35 2.36 7.41 -3.20
N SER A 36 1.39 6.95 -2.40
CA SER A 36 1.43 7.07 -0.95
C SER A 36 2.56 6.27 -0.31
N ILE A 37 3.07 5.22 -0.98
CA ILE A 37 4.19 4.40 -0.51
C ILE A 37 5.30 4.28 -1.55
N ASP A 38 5.19 5.04 -2.64
CA ASP A 38 6.10 5.03 -3.79
C ASP A 38 6.42 3.63 -4.33
N LEU A 39 5.38 2.80 -4.48
CA LEU A 39 5.50 1.42 -4.96
C LEU A 39 4.87 1.29 -6.35
N ALA A 40 5.63 0.76 -7.29
CA ALA A 40 5.17 0.44 -8.64
C ALA A 40 5.41 -1.05 -8.95
N VAL A 41 4.45 -1.69 -9.59
CA VAL A 41 4.58 -3.06 -10.10
C VAL A 41 4.04 -3.14 -11.53
N SER A 42 4.47 -4.15 -12.27
CA SER A 42 4.01 -4.42 -13.63
C SER A 42 3.25 -5.74 -13.70
N GLY A 43 2.28 -5.84 -14.60
CA GLY A 43 1.55 -7.07 -14.89
C GLY A 43 1.13 -7.18 -16.36
N ASN A 44 0.86 -8.41 -16.81
CA ASN A 44 0.45 -8.68 -18.18
C ASN A 44 -1.03 -8.36 -18.45
N SER A 45 -1.80 -8.14 -17.39
CA SER A 45 -3.19 -7.68 -17.40
C SER A 45 -3.42 -6.73 -16.22
N ILE A 46 -4.54 -5.99 -16.23
CA ILE A 46 -4.95 -5.14 -15.09
C ILE A 46 -5.02 -5.98 -13.81
N ARG A 47 -5.72 -7.13 -13.87
CA ARG A 47 -5.87 -8.05 -12.74
C ARG A 47 -4.52 -8.56 -12.23
N ASN A 48 -3.62 -8.94 -13.14
CA ASN A 48 -2.30 -9.42 -12.74
C ASN A 48 -1.47 -8.30 -12.08
N ALA A 49 -1.57 -7.05 -12.57
CA ALA A 49 -0.94 -5.92 -11.91
C ALA A 49 -1.53 -5.63 -10.52
N GLU A 50 -2.84 -5.78 -10.33
CA GLU A 50 -3.51 -5.66 -9.03
C GLU A 50 -3.05 -6.76 -8.04
N GLU A 51 -3.03 -8.03 -8.48
CA GLU A 51 -2.58 -9.17 -7.68
C GLU A 51 -1.09 -9.02 -7.30
N SER A 52 -0.23 -8.68 -8.26
CA SER A 52 1.19 -8.41 -7.99
C SER A 52 1.40 -7.21 -7.06
N PHE A 53 0.52 -6.21 -7.13
CA PHE A 53 0.58 -5.07 -6.22
C PHE A 53 0.22 -5.47 -4.79
N GLN A 54 -0.85 -6.26 -4.61
CA GLN A 54 -1.25 -6.79 -3.31
C GLN A 54 -0.12 -7.59 -2.66
N GLU A 55 0.51 -8.49 -3.42
CA GLU A 55 1.64 -9.29 -2.95
C GLU A 55 2.83 -8.39 -2.57
N SER A 56 3.20 -7.44 -3.44
CA SER A 56 4.34 -6.56 -3.22
C SER A 56 4.16 -5.65 -2.00
N VAL A 57 2.95 -5.12 -1.77
CA VAL A 57 2.66 -4.34 -0.55
C VAL A 57 2.72 -5.22 0.69
N SER A 58 2.21 -6.45 0.63
CA SER A 58 2.31 -7.40 1.74
C SER A 58 3.77 -7.65 2.12
N ILE A 59 4.62 -7.96 1.14
CA ILE A 59 6.07 -8.17 1.34
C ILE A 59 6.75 -6.90 1.89
N HIS A 60 6.44 -5.73 1.32
CA HIS A 60 6.99 -4.45 1.78
C HIS A 60 6.65 -4.20 3.25
N LEU A 61 5.37 -4.29 3.63
CA LEU A 61 4.92 -4.06 4.99
C LEU A 61 5.52 -5.08 5.97
N ASP A 62 5.57 -6.36 5.59
CA ASP A 62 6.20 -7.41 6.40
C ASP A 62 7.67 -7.12 6.67
N TYR A 63 8.43 -6.70 5.65
CA TYR A 63 9.82 -6.30 5.81
C TYR A 63 9.94 -5.11 6.77
N GLN A 64 9.11 -4.09 6.60
CA GLN A 64 9.15 -2.87 7.42
C GLN A 64 8.81 -3.15 8.89
N ILE A 65 7.86 -4.06 9.15
CA ILE A 65 7.48 -4.51 10.50
C ILE A 65 8.60 -5.34 11.13
N LYS A 66 9.09 -6.38 10.43
CA LYS A 66 10.13 -7.29 10.94
C LYS A 66 11.39 -6.53 11.33
N ASN A 67 11.76 -5.51 10.55
CA ASN A 67 12.93 -4.67 10.81
C ASN A 67 12.65 -3.45 11.70
N LYS A 68 11.43 -3.29 12.23
CA LYS A 68 11.02 -2.17 13.12
C LYS A 68 11.26 -0.78 12.51
N VAL A 69 11.19 -0.66 11.18
CA VAL A 69 11.46 0.59 10.43
C VAL A 69 10.21 1.19 9.80
N LEU A 70 9.04 0.54 9.92
CA LEU A 70 7.78 1.02 9.34
C LEU A 70 7.46 2.48 9.67
N LEU A 71 7.61 2.91 10.93
CA LEU A 71 7.33 4.29 11.31
C LEU A 71 8.27 5.29 10.60
N LYS A 72 9.53 4.91 10.39
CA LYS A 72 10.52 5.73 9.68
C LYS A 72 10.16 5.83 8.20
N ASP A 73 9.75 4.73 7.59
CA ASP A 73 9.31 4.68 6.19
C ASP A 73 8.04 5.51 5.95
N LEU A 74 7.01 5.32 6.79
CA LEU A 74 5.79 6.13 6.74
C LEU A 74 6.08 7.63 6.84
N LYS A 75 6.98 8.04 7.74
CA LYS A 75 7.42 9.44 7.86
C LYS A 75 8.13 9.94 6.60
N LYS A 76 8.98 9.12 5.97
CA LYS A 76 9.64 9.44 4.69
C LYS A 76 8.59 9.74 3.60
N HIS A 77 7.50 8.99 3.57
CA HIS A 77 6.37 9.21 2.67
C HIS A 77 5.36 10.24 3.18
N LYS A 78 5.74 11.08 4.16
CA LYS A 78 4.94 12.19 4.71
C LYS A 78 3.62 11.75 5.38
N TRP A 79 3.50 10.49 5.80
CA TRP A 79 2.34 10.04 6.57
C TRP A 79 2.35 10.66 7.97
N LYS A 80 1.16 11.12 8.39
CA LYS A 80 0.94 11.59 9.76
C LYS A 80 0.45 10.43 10.62
N VAL A 81 1.32 9.91 11.47
CA VAL A 81 0.93 8.86 12.43
C VAL A 81 0.17 9.49 13.59
N ARG A 82 -1.03 8.98 13.85
CA ARG A 82 -1.89 9.40 14.97
C ARG A 82 -2.08 8.22 15.90
N TYR A 83 -1.85 8.44 17.19
CA TYR A 83 -2.16 7.46 18.22
C TYR A 83 -3.57 7.73 18.72
N LEU A 84 -4.49 6.77 18.53
CA LEU A 84 -5.78 6.80 19.20
C LEU A 84 -5.62 6.17 20.58
N ILE A 85 -5.49 7.00 21.62
CA ILE A 85 -5.54 6.52 22.99
C ILE A 85 -7.00 6.18 23.28
N LYS A 86 -7.33 4.89 23.32
CA LYS A 86 -8.62 4.45 23.88
C LYS A 86 -8.56 4.68 25.38
N ASN A 87 -9.07 5.82 25.85
CA ASN A 87 -9.29 6.01 27.28
C ASN A 87 -10.19 4.88 27.79
N LYS A 88 -9.66 4.01 28.65
CA LYS A 88 -10.49 3.11 29.45
C LYS A 88 -11.47 4.00 30.20
N LYS A 89 -12.76 3.91 29.88
CA LYS A 89 -13.80 4.49 30.74
C LYS A 89 -13.61 3.88 32.12
N SER A 90 -13.13 4.69 33.07
CA SER A 90 -13.20 4.39 34.50
C SER A 90 -14.67 4.22 34.83
N ARG A 91 -15.07 3.00 35.18
CA ARG A 91 -16.27 2.73 35.96
C ARG A 91 -15.79 2.18 37.29
#